data_AF-A0A3N2CX61-F1
#
_entry.id   AF-A0A3N2CX61-F1
#
_cell.length_a   1.000
_cell.length_b   1.000
_cell.length_c   1.000
_cell.angle_alpha   90.00
_cell.angle_beta   90.00
_cell.angle_gamma   90.00
#
_symmetry.space_group_name_H-M   'P 1'
#
loop_
_entity.id
_entity.type
_entity.pdbx_description
1 polymer ?
#
loop_
_entity_poly.entity_id
_entity_poly.type
_entity_poly.pdbx_seq_one_letter_code
_entity_poly.pdbx_strand_id
1 'polypeptide(L)'
;MAMSHPWAHPRHRLPVPLLALALMGGVLAGCGGGSDGDGGDGGRAEPAAEKVDPQDAACRTQWRELADEVGDRSQDEHPSAIAGRWTSVSATLDYYAVSASASDCEKTLDTQRAQVTALEELSSSLRRYDVLYQHDRLAEDAAAYTPPKARKGTQKPPSRAAVRSALTTLQKQAPRAEKDQLAGWQQATAIDPTVKKSVAKTKKDLAFLSQESAAWRKARTAQRTIERGLRVAG
;
A
#
# COMPACT_ATOMS: atom_id res chain seq x y z
N MET A 1 31.11 -5.43 38.15
CA MET A 1 32.27 -5.04 37.32
C MET A 1 32.09 -5.72 35.97
N ALA A 2 31.95 -5.10 34.80
CA ALA A 2 31.92 -3.70 34.39
C ALA A 2 30.82 -3.54 33.32
N MET A 3 30.06 -2.44 33.40
CA MET A 3 29.10 -2.00 32.39
C MET A 3 29.86 -1.27 31.27
N SER A 4 29.56 -1.56 30.00
CA SER A 4 29.98 -0.72 28.87
C SER A 4 29.04 -0.92 27.67
N HIS A 5 28.01 -0.07 27.57
CA HIS A 5 27.55 0.50 26.30
C HIS A 5 27.96 1.97 26.35
N PRO A 6 28.53 2.55 25.28
CA PRO A 6 27.65 3.22 24.30
C PRO A 6 28.20 3.24 22.87
N TRP A 7 27.42 2.79 21.90
CA TRP A 7 27.61 3.21 20.51
C TRP A 7 26.63 4.32 20.19
N ALA A 8 27.17 5.52 20.13
CA ALA A 8 26.52 6.72 19.64
C ALA A 8 26.25 6.55 18.13
N HIS A 9 24.99 6.66 17.73
CA HIS A 9 24.65 6.84 16.31
C HIS A 9 24.71 8.34 15.97
N PRO A 10 25.46 8.75 14.94
CA PRO A 10 25.33 10.11 14.41
C PRO A 10 23.97 10.26 13.72
N ARG A 11 23.13 11.13 14.27
CA ARG A 11 21.91 11.60 13.60
C ARG A 11 22.31 12.51 12.45
N HIS A 12 22.47 11.94 11.26
CA HIS A 12 22.50 12.74 10.04
C HIS A 12 21.09 13.30 9.81
N ARG A 13 20.90 14.57 10.16
CA ARG A 13 19.76 15.38 9.74
C ARG A 13 19.88 15.58 8.23
N LEU A 14 19.04 14.91 7.44
CA LEU A 14 18.85 15.27 6.05
C LEU A 14 18.00 16.55 5.98
N PRO A 15 18.41 17.57 5.21
CA PRO A 15 17.61 18.76 5.01
C PRO A 15 16.39 18.39 4.15
N VAL A 16 15.20 18.55 4.75
CA VAL A 16 13.94 18.59 4.00
C VAL A 16 13.98 19.86 3.14
N PRO A 17 13.92 19.78 1.80
CA PRO A 17 13.69 20.97 1.00
C PRO A 17 12.24 21.40 1.23
N LEU A 18 12.05 22.34 2.15
CA LEU A 18 10.84 23.16 2.23
C LEU A 18 10.71 23.89 0.89
N LEU A 19 9.84 23.39 0.03
CA LEU A 19 9.34 24.13 -1.12
C LEU A 19 8.54 25.31 -0.56
N ALA A 20 9.22 26.46 -0.51
CA ALA A 20 8.68 27.73 -0.12
C ALA A 20 7.55 28.12 -1.08
N LEU A 21 6.31 28.08 -0.59
CA LEU A 21 5.21 28.80 -1.21
C LEU A 21 5.50 30.29 -1.04
N ALA A 22 5.79 30.93 -2.17
CA ALA A 22 6.00 32.36 -2.28
C ALA A 22 4.72 33.11 -1.88
N LEU A 23 4.70 33.60 -0.64
CA LEU A 23 3.82 34.69 -0.20
C LEU A 23 4.37 36.01 -0.76
N MET A 24 3.88 36.38 -1.94
CA MET A 24 3.82 37.77 -2.42
C MET A 24 2.33 38.15 -2.32
N GLY A 25 1.86 39.18 -1.64
CA GLY A 25 2.47 40.45 -1.24
C GLY A 25 1.52 41.56 -1.69
N GLY A 26 0.87 42.26 -0.74
CA GLY A 26 0.08 43.48 -0.93
C GLY A 26 -1.12 43.52 0.02
N VAL A 27 -1.36 44.51 0.87
CA VAL A 27 -0.84 45.89 0.95
C VAL A 27 -0.81 46.37 2.42
N LEU A 28 0.17 47.21 2.71
CA LEU A 28 0.40 47.98 3.94
C LEU A 28 -0.69 49.02 4.22
N ALA A 29 -1.16 49.09 5.48
CA ALA A 29 -1.52 50.28 6.26
C ALA A 29 -2.10 49.79 7.61
N GLY A 30 -1.77 50.26 8.81
CA GLY A 30 -0.86 51.27 9.33
C GLY A 30 -0.95 51.16 10.86
N CYS A 31 0.16 51.44 11.55
CA CYS A 31 0.23 51.54 13.01
C CYS A 31 -0.07 52.99 13.43
N GLY A 32 -0.90 53.24 14.44
CA GLY A 32 -1.09 54.58 15.02
C GLY A 32 -2.34 54.69 15.90
N GLY A 33 -2.16 55.00 17.18
CA GLY A 33 -3.17 54.90 18.24
C GLY A 33 -4.12 56.08 18.42
N GLY A 34 -5.02 55.94 19.41
CA GLY A 34 -5.65 57.04 20.15
C GLY A 34 -7.18 57.10 20.16
N SER A 35 -7.76 56.79 21.33
CA SER A 35 -9.00 57.31 21.95
C SER A 35 -10.40 56.93 21.44
N ASP A 36 -11.12 56.27 22.36
CA ASP A 36 -12.52 56.44 22.82
C ASP A 36 -13.65 56.83 21.84
N GLY A 37 -14.70 55.99 21.85
CA GLY A 37 -16.03 56.27 21.26
C GLY A 37 -16.61 54.98 20.66
N ASP A 38 -17.41 54.22 21.42
CA ASP A 38 -18.89 54.28 21.46
C ASP A 38 -19.55 53.40 20.38
N GLY A 39 -20.70 52.83 20.73
CA GLY A 39 -21.35 51.64 20.17
C GLY A 39 -21.35 51.44 18.66
N GLY A 40 -21.12 50.19 18.24
CA GLY A 40 -21.30 49.74 16.87
C GLY A 40 -21.43 48.22 16.80
N ASP A 41 -22.68 47.75 16.71
CA ASP A 41 -23.09 46.37 16.51
C ASP A 41 -22.60 45.87 15.14
N GLY A 42 -21.32 45.43 15.10
CA GLY A 42 -20.65 44.95 13.91
C GLY A 42 -20.87 43.45 13.75
N GLY A 43 -22.04 43.08 13.24
CA GLY A 43 -22.32 41.72 12.77
C GLY A 43 -21.21 41.26 11.82
N ARG A 44 -20.31 40.41 12.31
CA ARG A 44 -19.28 39.75 11.50
C ARG A 44 -20.02 38.86 10.52
N ALA A 45 -20.22 39.36 9.30
CA ALA A 45 -20.77 38.57 8.21
C ALA A 45 -19.93 37.29 8.11
N GLU A 46 -20.57 36.15 8.32
CA GLU A 46 -19.97 34.87 7.98
C GLU A 46 -19.51 34.95 6.52
N PRO A 47 -18.28 34.50 6.20
CA PRO A 47 -17.84 34.49 4.81
C PRO A 47 -18.87 33.70 4.00
N ALA A 48 -19.44 34.35 2.99
CA ALA A 48 -20.41 33.71 2.11
C ALA A 48 -19.80 32.42 1.57
N ALA A 49 -20.52 31.31 1.72
CA ALA A 49 -20.09 30.02 1.18
C ALA A 49 -19.69 30.20 -0.28
N GLU A 50 -18.43 29.91 -0.59
CA GLU A 50 -17.91 30.01 -1.94
C GLU A 50 -18.78 29.14 -2.85
N LYS A 51 -19.42 29.76 -3.85
CA LYS A 51 -20.26 29.03 -4.80
C LYS A 51 -19.34 28.22 -5.69
N VAL A 52 -19.26 26.92 -5.41
CA VAL A 52 -18.53 25.97 -6.25
C VAL A 52 -19.26 25.81 -7.57
N ASP A 53 -18.52 25.85 -8.68
CA ASP A 53 -19.06 25.58 -10.00
C ASP A 53 -19.64 24.15 -10.06
N PRO A 54 -20.86 23.92 -10.62
CA PRO A 54 -21.45 22.58 -10.70
C PRO A 54 -20.56 21.54 -11.40
N GLN A 55 -19.75 21.94 -12.39
CA GLN A 55 -18.83 21.04 -13.09
C GLN A 55 -17.64 20.67 -12.20
N ASP A 56 -17.13 21.61 -11.40
CA ASP A 56 -16.10 21.33 -10.39
C ASP A 56 -16.65 20.37 -9.33
N ALA A 57 -17.90 20.57 -8.89
CA ALA A 57 -18.55 19.68 -7.94
C ALA A 57 -18.72 18.25 -8.50
N ALA A 58 -19.12 18.12 -9.78
CA ALA A 58 -19.21 16.84 -10.46
C ALA A 58 -17.84 16.16 -10.58
N CYS A 59 -16.80 16.91 -10.94
CA CYS A 59 -15.43 16.40 -11.00
C CYS A 59 -14.98 15.84 -9.65
N ARG A 60 -15.14 16.63 -8.57
CA ARG A 60 -14.78 16.22 -7.20
C ARG A 60 -15.53 14.98 -6.73
N THR A 61 -16.77 14.79 -7.18
CA THR A 61 -17.52 13.55 -6.91
C THR A 61 -16.86 12.32 -7.55
N GLN A 62 -16.40 12.41 -8.79
CA GLN A 62 -15.69 11.28 -9.43
C GLN A 62 -14.36 10.95 -8.73
N TRP A 63 -13.66 11.96 -8.19
CA TRP A 63 -12.47 11.75 -7.37
C TRP A 63 -12.79 11.05 -6.04
N ARG A 64 -13.91 11.40 -5.40
CA ARG A 64 -14.39 10.69 -4.19
C ARG A 64 -14.78 9.25 -4.49
N GLU A 65 -15.48 9.01 -5.60
CA GLU A 65 -15.82 7.65 -6.03
C GLU A 65 -14.56 6.79 -6.24
N LEU A 66 -13.53 7.34 -6.88
CA LEU A 66 -12.25 6.65 -7.04
C LEU A 66 -11.54 6.45 -5.68
N ALA A 67 -11.64 7.39 -4.74
CA ALA A 67 -11.13 7.23 -3.38
C ALA A 67 -11.82 6.07 -2.65
N ASP A 68 -13.15 5.98 -2.74
CA ASP A 68 -13.95 4.91 -2.16
C ASP A 68 -13.61 3.55 -2.78
N GLU A 69 -13.37 3.50 -4.09
CA GLU A 69 -12.90 2.29 -4.79
C GLU A 69 -11.52 1.82 -4.30
N VAL A 70 -10.61 2.76 -4.04
CA VAL A 70 -9.25 2.48 -3.51
C VAL A 70 -9.30 2.07 -2.03
N GLY A 71 -10.20 2.64 -1.24
CA GLY A 71 -10.44 2.28 0.15
C GLY A 71 -9.16 2.18 1.00
N ASP A 72 -9.14 1.20 1.91
CA ASP A 72 -8.09 1.05 2.92
C ASP A 72 -6.87 0.21 2.46
N ARG A 73 -6.58 0.16 1.16
CA ARG A 73 -5.43 -0.62 0.63
C ARG A 73 -4.07 -0.20 1.23
N SER A 74 -3.98 1.02 1.75
CA SER A 74 -2.79 1.52 2.47
C SER A 74 -2.59 0.88 3.85
N GLN A 75 -3.62 0.22 4.41
CA GLN A 75 -3.57 -0.47 5.70
C GLN A 75 -3.19 -1.95 5.57
N ASP A 76 -3.05 -2.48 4.34
CA ASP A 76 -2.61 -3.86 4.14
C ASP A 76 -1.11 -3.99 4.48
N GLU A 77 -0.82 -4.66 5.60
CA GLU A 77 0.53 -4.83 6.14
C GLU A 77 1.40 -5.81 5.34
N HIS A 78 0.82 -6.52 4.35
CA HIS A 78 1.57 -7.44 3.53
C HIS A 78 2.60 -6.71 2.65
N PRO A 79 3.86 -7.17 2.57
CA PRO A 79 4.88 -6.57 1.70
C PRO A 79 4.43 -6.47 0.23
N SER A 80 3.66 -7.44 -0.27
CA SER A 80 3.14 -7.43 -1.64
C SER A 80 2.05 -6.39 -1.88
N ALA A 81 1.43 -5.82 -0.85
CA ALA A 81 0.46 -4.75 -0.99
C ALA A 81 1.12 -3.40 -1.31
N ILE A 82 2.42 -3.25 -0.97
CA ILE A 82 3.17 -2.02 -1.24
C ILE A 82 2.44 -0.80 -0.61
N ALA A 83 2.03 -0.92 0.65
CA ALA A 83 1.21 0.06 1.39
C ALA A 83 1.68 1.53 1.26
N GLY A 84 2.99 1.76 1.23
CA GLY A 84 3.55 3.10 1.05
C GLY A 84 3.15 3.76 -0.29
N ARG A 85 2.95 3.00 -1.36
CA ARG A 85 2.45 3.52 -2.64
C ARG A 85 0.96 3.85 -2.59
N TRP A 86 0.17 3.00 -1.94
CA TRP A 86 -1.24 3.27 -1.70
C TRP A 86 -1.45 4.53 -0.86
N THR A 87 -0.58 4.79 0.12
CA THR A 87 -0.62 6.04 0.90
C THR A 87 -0.50 7.28 0.00
N SER A 88 0.44 7.27 -0.94
CA SER A 88 0.59 8.37 -1.91
C SER A 88 -0.61 8.51 -2.86
N VAL A 89 -1.19 7.38 -3.27
CA VAL A 89 -2.40 7.36 -4.10
C VAL A 89 -3.58 7.96 -3.33
N SER A 90 -3.86 7.49 -2.11
CA SER A 90 -4.94 8.02 -1.26
C SER A 90 -4.78 9.52 -1.02
N ALA A 91 -3.58 10.00 -0.69
CA ALA A 91 -3.33 11.43 -0.50
C ALA A 91 -3.61 12.27 -1.77
N THR A 92 -3.33 11.70 -2.95
CA THR A 92 -3.64 12.36 -4.23
C THR A 92 -5.14 12.42 -4.48
N LEU A 93 -5.85 11.31 -4.20
CA LEU A 93 -7.31 11.24 -4.32
C LEU A 93 -8.00 12.22 -3.37
N ASP A 94 -7.58 12.27 -2.11
CA ASP A 94 -8.11 13.19 -1.09
C ASP A 94 -7.90 14.66 -1.49
N TYR A 95 -6.71 14.98 -2.04
CA TYR A 95 -6.41 16.33 -2.52
C TYR A 95 -7.38 16.74 -3.63
N TYR A 96 -7.55 15.92 -4.67
CA TYR A 96 -8.42 16.26 -5.80
C TYR A 96 -9.92 16.16 -5.48
N ALA A 97 -10.31 15.32 -4.51
CA ALA A 97 -11.69 15.25 -4.02
C ALA A 97 -12.22 16.58 -3.45
N VAL A 98 -11.33 17.51 -3.07
CA VAL A 98 -11.70 18.83 -2.55
C VAL A 98 -11.25 19.99 -3.43
N SER A 99 -10.21 19.80 -4.26
CA SER A 99 -9.57 20.89 -5.01
C SER A 99 -9.72 20.80 -6.53
N ALA A 100 -10.17 19.67 -7.09
CA ALA A 100 -10.22 19.50 -8.53
C ALA A 100 -11.17 20.52 -9.20
N SER A 101 -10.74 20.98 -10.38
CA SER A 101 -11.54 21.79 -11.30
C SER A 101 -11.91 20.97 -12.55
N ALA A 102 -12.98 21.39 -13.23
CA ALA A 102 -13.49 20.72 -14.43
C ALA A 102 -12.52 20.75 -15.62
N SER A 103 -11.67 21.79 -15.73
CA SER A 103 -10.86 22.07 -16.93
C SER A 103 -9.94 20.94 -17.39
N ASP A 104 -9.44 20.11 -16.46
CA ASP A 104 -8.57 18.96 -16.75
C ASP A 104 -9.01 17.68 -16.02
N CYS A 105 -10.27 17.64 -15.58
CA CYS A 105 -10.75 16.60 -14.67
C CYS A 105 -10.58 15.19 -15.24
N GLU A 106 -11.15 14.93 -16.41
CA GLU A 106 -11.18 13.59 -17.03
C GLU A 106 -9.76 13.07 -17.29
N LYS A 107 -8.91 13.90 -17.90
CA LYS A 107 -7.54 13.53 -18.22
C LYS A 107 -6.71 13.17 -16.97
N THR A 108 -6.86 13.97 -15.91
CA THR A 108 -6.13 13.75 -14.66
C THR A 108 -6.66 12.52 -13.93
N LEU A 109 -7.98 12.35 -13.91
CA LEU A 109 -8.64 11.20 -13.31
C LEU A 109 -8.30 9.90 -14.04
N ASP A 110 -8.28 9.89 -15.37
CA ASP A 110 -7.89 8.72 -16.18
C ASP A 110 -6.43 8.33 -15.97
N THR A 111 -5.54 9.33 -15.85
CA THR A 111 -4.15 9.09 -15.48
C THR A 111 -4.06 8.43 -14.10
N GLN A 112 -4.86 8.89 -13.14
CA GLN A 112 -4.91 8.32 -11.80
C GLN A 112 -5.48 6.90 -11.80
N ARG A 113 -6.57 6.63 -12.54
CA ARG A 113 -7.13 5.29 -12.71
C ARG A 113 -6.09 4.32 -13.27
N ALA A 114 -5.33 4.75 -14.28
CA ALA A 114 -4.26 3.93 -14.84
C ALA A 114 -3.15 3.62 -13.80
N GLN A 115 -2.81 4.58 -12.93
CA GLN A 115 -1.87 4.35 -11.82
C GLN A 115 -2.43 3.35 -10.80
N VAL A 116 -3.70 3.49 -10.41
CA VAL A 116 -4.39 2.56 -9.50
C VAL A 116 -4.36 1.14 -10.09
N THR A 117 -4.80 0.95 -11.32
CA THR A 117 -4.77 -0.35 -12.01
C THR A 117 -3.37 -0.94 -12.07
N ALA A 118 -2.36 -0.14 -12.45
CA ALA A 118 -0.99 -0.61 -12.54
C ALA A 118 -0.45 -1.05 -11.16
N LEU A 119 -0.81 -0.36 -10.09
CA LEU A 119 -0.41 -0.71 -8.73
C LEU A 119 -1.12 -1.99 -8.24
N GLU A 120 -2.40 -2.19 -8.58
CA GLU A 120 -3.12 -3.43 -8.29
C GLU A 120 -2.50 -4.63 -9.01
N GLU A 121 -2.21 -4.48 -10.31
CA GLU A 121 -1.56 -5.51 -11.11
C GLU A 121 -0.18 -5.87 -10.56
N LEU A 122 0.62 -4.86 -10.20
CA LEU A 122 1.91 -5.06 -9.57
C LEU A 122 1.75 -5.83 -8.26
N SER A 123 0.92 -5.33 -7.33
CA SER A 123 0.69 -5.93 -6.02
C SER A 123 0.25 -7.39 -6.14
N SER A 124 -0.75 -7.65 -6.99
CA SER A 124 -1.24 -8.99 -7.32
C SER A 124 -0.14 -9.91 -7.85
N SER A 125 0.71 -9.41 -8.74
CA SER A 125 1.81 -10.18 -9.30
C SER A 125 2.91 -10.51 -8.29
N LEU A 126 3.06 -9.71 -7.23
CA LEU A 126 4.05 -9.91 -6.17
C LEU A 126 3.59 -10.87 -5.08
N ARG A 127 2.28 -11.06 -4.88
CA ARG A 127 1.70 -11.96 -3.87
C ARG A 127 2.28 -13.37 -3.87
N ARG A 128 2.76 -13.86 -5.02
CA ARG A 128 3.41 -15.19 -5.13
C ARG A 128 4.74 -15.31 -4.39
N TYR A 129 5.37 -14.18 -4.06
CA TYR A 129 6.65 -14.12 -3.33
C TYR A 129 6.45 -13.82 -1.85
N ASP A 130 5.31 -13.23 -1.50
CA ASP A 130 4.91 -12.86 -0.15
C ASP A 130 4.37 -14.06 0.62
N VAL A 131 5.21 -14.62 1.49
CA VAL A 131 4.88 -15.83 2.23
C VAL A 131 3.85 -15.57 3.33
N LEU A 132 3.82 -14.36 3.90
CA LEU A 132 2.83 -13.97 4.91
C LEU A 132 1.44 -13.95 4.28
N TYR A 133 1.30 -13.29 3.13
CA TYR A 133 0.04 -13.28 2.38
C TYR A 133 -0.43 -14.70 2.02
N GLN A 134 0.49 -15.57 1.59
CA GLN A 134 0.13 -16.96 1.26
C GLN A 134 -0.26 -17.77 2.49
N HIS A 135 0.30 -17.47 3.66
CA HIS A 135 -0.10 -18.09 4.91
C HIS A 135 -1.55 -17.72 5.24
N ASP A 136 -1.86 -16.44 5.27
CA ASP A 136 -3.17 -15.96 5.71
C ASP A 136 -4.28 -16.41 4.75
N ARG A 137 -4.02 -16.35 3.43
CA ARG A 137 -4.94 -16.87 2.41
C ARG A 137 -5.26 -18.36 2.57
N LEU A 138 -4.30 -19.17 3.04
CA LEU A 138 -4.43 -20.63 3.07
C LEU A 138 -4.78 -21.19 4.45
N ALA A 139 -4.65 -20.39 5.52
CA ALA A 139 -4.71 -20.89 6.88
C ALA A 139 -6.05 -21.56 7.22
N GLU A 140 -7.16 -20.92 6.87
CA GLU A 140 -8.51 -21.42 7.15
C GLU A 140 -8.80 -22.71 6.39
N ASP A 141 -8.65 -22.70 5.07
CA ASP A 141 -8.85 -23.87 4.21
C ASP A 141 -7.95 -25.05 4.62
N ALA A 142 -6.69 -24.78 4.96
CA ALA A 142 -5.76 -25.80 5.41
C ALA A 142 -6.15 -26.39 6.77
N ALA A 143 -6.73 -25.59 7.67
CA ALA A 143 -7.21 -26.05 8.98
C ALA A 143 -8.47 -26.93 8.86
N ALA A 144 -9.38 -26.54 7.96
CA ALA A 144 -10.61 -27.24 7.63
C ALA A 144 -10.39 -28.50 6.75
N TYR A 145 -9.20 -28.63 6.15
CA TYR A 145 -8.89 -29.69 5.19
C TYR A 145 -9.22 -31.10 5.69
N THR A 146 -10.06 -31.79 4.91
CA THR A 146 -10.38 -33.21 5.06
C THR A 146 -9.95 -33.95 3.80
N PRO A 147 -9.03 -34.94 3.89
CA PRO A 147 -8.51 -35.61 2.71
C PRO A 147 -9.61 -36.45 2.04
N PRO A 148 -9.85 -36.28 0.73
CA PRO A 148 -10.80 -37.10 0.01
C PRO A 148 -10.29 -38.54 -0.14
N LYS A 149 -11.21 -39.47 -0.41
CA LYS A 149 -10.82 -40.87 -0.72
C LYS A 149 -10.02 -40.91 -2.03
N ALA A 150 -8.87 -41.56 -2.00
CA ALA A 150 -8.05 -41.74 -3.20
C ALA A 150 -8.79 -42.59 -4.24
N ARG A 151 -8.89 -42.12 -5.49
CA ARG A 151 -9.43 -42.90 -6.61
C ARG A 151 -8.32 -43.78 -7.18
N LYS A 152 -8.66 -44.99 -7.64
CA LYS A 152 -7.71 -45.91 -8.27
C LYS A 152 -7.06 -45.25 -9.49
N GLY A 153 -5.73 -45.29 -9.58
CA GLY A 153 -4.96 -44.67 -10.67
C GLY A 153 -4.66 -43.17 -10.51
N THR A 154 -5.08 -42.54 -9.41
CA THR A 154 -4.76 -41.12 -9.12
C THR A 154 -3.70 -40.99 -8.04
N GLN A 155 -2.93 -39.89 -8.07
CA GLN A 155 -1.99 -39.58 -7.00
C GLN A 155 -2.75 -39.41 -5.68
N LYS A 156 -2.29 -40.10 -4.62
CA LYS A 156 -2.91 -40.01 -3.30
C LYS A 156 -2.88 -38.56 -2.80
N PRO A 157 -4.01 -38.01 -2.31
CA PRO A 157 -4.02 -36.68 -1.73
C PRO A 157 -3.12 -36.62 -0.47
N PRO A 158 -2.56 -35.44 -0.15
CA PRO A 158 -1.88 -35.23 1.12
C PRO A 158 -2.76 -35.63 2.30
N SER A 159 -2.15 -36.19 3.35
CA SER A 159 -2.89 -36.45 4.59
C SER A 159 -3.21 -35.14 5.31
N ARG A 160 -4.21 -35.16 6.21
CA ARG A 160 -4.50 -34.02 7.10
C ARG A 160 -3.27 -33.58 7.90
N ALA A 161 -2.49 -34.54 8.41
CA ALA A 161 -1.25 -34.27 9.12
C ALA A 161 -0.19 -33.58 8.24
N ALA A 162 -0.09 -33.99 6.96
CA ALA A 162 0.84 -33.35 6.02
C ALA A 162 0.43 -31.90 5.71
N VAL A 163 -0.87 -31.62 5.52
CA VAL A 163 -1.37 -30.25 5.31
C VAL A 163 -1.14 -29.37 6.55
N ARG A 164 -1.42 -29.87 7.76
CA ARG A 164 -1.15 -29.14 9.01
C ARG A 164 0.35 -28.85 9.22
N SER A 165 1.21 -29.83 8.95
CA SER A 165 2.67 -29.65 9.02
C SER A 165 3.16 -28.63 7.99
N ALA A 166 2.58 -28.64 6.79
CA ALA A 166 2.86 -27.65 5.76
C ALA A 166 2.43 -26.24 6.21
N LEU A 167 1.24 -26.07 6.79
CA LEU A 167 0.80 -24.78 7.32
C LEU A 167 1.75 -24.25 8.40
N THR A 168 2.14 -25.12 9.34
CA THR A 168 3.12 -24.78 10.39
C THR A 168 4.48 -24.37 9.79
N THR A 169 4.91 -25.06 8.73
CA THR A 169 6.14 -24.71 8.01
C THR A 169 6.03 -23.34 7.36
N LEU A 170 4.89 -23.05 6.72
CA LEU A 170 4.61 -21.78 6.08
C LEU A 170 4.68 -20.63 7.10
N GLN A 171 3.95 -20.75 8.21
CA GLN A 171 3.96 -19.80 9.33
C GLN A 171 5.39 -19.55 9.86
N LYS A 172 6.16 -20.61 10.08
CA LYS A 172 7.51 -20.51 10.63
C LYS A 172 8.52 -19.86 9.67
N GLN A 173 8.37 -20.10 8.37
CA GLN A 173 9.30 -19.59 7.37
C GLN A 173 8.93 -18.20 6.87
N ALA A 174 7.68 -17.76 6.99
CA ALA A 174 7.20 -16.49 6.47
C ALA A 174 8.06 -15.27 6.88
N PRO A 175 8.28 -14.98 8.18
CA PRO A 175 9.09 -13.82 8.59
C PRO A 175 10.57 -13.95 8.19
N ARG A 176 11.08 -15.18 8.01
CA ARG A 176 12.46 -15.41 7.56
C ARG A 176 12.60 -15.15 6.06
N ALA A 177 11.63 -15.62 5.27
CA ALA A 177 11.59 -15.37 3.83
C ALA A 177 11.48 -13.87 3.55
N GLU A 178 10.60 -13.17 4.27
CA GLU A 178 10.47 -11.72 4.18
C GLU A 178 11.80 -11.02 4.47
N LYS A 179 12.48 -11.38 5.56
CA LYS A 179 13.80 -10.83 5.92
C LYS A 179 14.83 -11.07 4.81
N ASP A 180 14.89 -12.28 4.25
CA ASP A 180 15.81 -12.61 3.15
C ASP A 180 15.49 -11.82 1.87
N GLN A 181 14.24 -11.42 1.68
CA GLN A 181 13.74 -10.67 0.52
C GLN A 181 13.66 -9.15 0.74
N LEU A 182 14.03 -8.65 1.93
CA LEU A 182 13.77 -7.26 2.37
C LEU A 182 14.22 -6.21 1.34
N ALA A 183 15.41 -6.37 0.77
CA ALA A 183 15.92 -5.44 -0.24
C ALA A 183 15.05 -5.40 -1.50
N GLY A 184 14.49 -6.55 -1.92
CA GLY A 184 13.56 -6.63 -3.04
C GLY A 184 12.23 -5.95 -2.74
N TRP A 185 11.71 -6.11 -1.51
CA TRP A 185 10.49 -5.42 -1.07
C TRP A 185 10.67 -3.91 -1.01
N GLN A 186 11.80 -3.43 -0.50
CA GLN A 186 12.15 -2.00 -0.49
C GLN A 186 12.29 -1.41 -1.90
N GLN A 187 12.78 -2.20 -2.86
CA GLN A 187 12.83 -1.75 -4.26
C GLN A 187 11.43 -1.71 -4.89
N ALA A 188 10.57 -2.68 -4.59
CA ALA A 188 9.21 -2.73 -5.11
C ALA A 188 8.37 -1.51 -4.70
N THR A 189 8.61 -0.95 -3.51
CA THR A 189 7.95 0.29 -3.05
C THR A 189 8.49 1.55 -3.73
N ALA A 190 9.65 1.49 -4.37
CA ALA A 190 10.32 2.64 -4.97
C ALA A 190 10.14 2.76 -6.50
N ILE A 191 9.56 1.75 -7.17
CA ILE A 191 9.33 1.81 -8.63
C ILE A 191 8.04 2.52 -9.00
N ASP A 192 8.01 3.06 -10.22
CA ASP A 192 6.78 3.48 -10.91
C ASP A 192 6.10 2.23 -11.53
N PRO A 193 4.86 1.88 -11.12
CA PRO A 193 4.17 0.70 -11.62
C PRO A 193 3.73 0.82 -13.09
N THR A 194 3.67 2.03 -13.65
CA THR A 194 3.33 2.23 -15.07
C THR A 194 4.50 1.99 -16.02
N VAL A 195 5.73 1.97 -15.49
CA VAL A 195 6.93 1.71 -16.28
C VAL A 195 7.20 0.20 -16.35
N LYS A 196 6.77 -0.43 -17.46
CA LYS A 196 6.87 -1.89 -17.70
C LYS A 196 8.26 -2.47 -17.43
N LYS A 197 9.35 -1.76 -17.79
CA LYS A 197 10.72 -2.21 -17.55
C LYS A 197 11.05 -2.27 -16.04
N SER A 198 10.60 -1.28 -15.27
CA SER A 198 10.79 -1.23 -13.82
C SER A 198 10.01 -2.34 -13.11
N VAL A 199 8.77 -2.59 -13.54
CA VAL A 199 7.95 -3.72 -13.06
C VAL A 199 8.62 -5.06 -13.36
N ALA A 200 9.07 -5.27 -14.60
CA ALA A 200 9.72 -6.51 -15.00
C ALA A 200 11.02 -6.76 -14.20
N LYS A 201 11.83 -5.72 -14.01
CA LYS A 201 13.05 -5.78 -13.20
C LYS A 201 12.75 -6.14 -11.75
N THR A 202 11.80 -5.44 -11.13
CA THR A 202 11.38 -5.71 -9.73
C THR A 202 10.94 -7.16 -9.54
N LYS A 203 10.12 -7.67 -10.45
CA LYS A 203 9.68 -9.08 -10.41
C LYS A 203 10.84 -10.06 -10.56
N LYS A 204 11.81 -9.75 -11.43
CA LYS A 204 13.02 -10.57 -11.61
C LYS A 204 13.90 -10.56 -10.36
N ASP A 205 14.11 -9.40 -9.77
CA ASP A 205 14.95 -9.23 -8.58
C ASP A 205 14.32 -9.94 -7.37
N LEU A 206 13.01 -9.77 -7.14
CA LEU A 206 12.28 -10.54 -6.11
C LEU A 206 12.30 -12.05 -6.40
N ALA A 207 12.14 -12.47 -7.66
CA ALA A 207 12.23 -13.88 -8.01
C ALA A 207 13.61 -14.47 -7.68
N PHE A 208 14.69 -13.73 -7.98
CA PHE A 208 16.05 -14.12 -7.66
C PHE A 208 16.24 -14.25 -6.14
N LEU A 209 15.90 -13.22 -5.37
CA LEU A 209 16.01 -13.24 -3.90
C LEU A 209 15.19 -14.38 -3.28
N SER A 210 13.99 -14.62 -3.79
CA SER A 210 13.14 -15.74 -3.38
C SER A 210 13.81 -17.10 -3.66
N GLN A 211 14.46 -17.24 -4.81
CA GLN A 211 15.16 -18.47 -5.17
C GLN A 211 16.42 -18.70 -4.34
N GLU A 212 17.10 -17.64 -3.91
CA GLU A 212 18.27 -17.71 -3.02
C GLU A 212 17.87 -17.94 -1.54
N SER A 213 16.70 -17.48 -1.12
CA SER A 213 16.17 -17.70 0.24
C SER A 213 15.79 -19.15 0.52
N ALA A 214 16.52 -19.81 1.43
CA ALA A 214 16.18 -21.15 1.90
C ALA A 214 14.83 -21.20 2.62
N ALA A 215 14.47 -20.13 3.34
CA ALA A 215 13.18 -19.99 4.01
C ALA A 215 12.04 -19.95 3.00
N TRP A 216 12.17 -19.12 1.95
CA TRP A 216 11.18 -19.04 0.89
C TRP A 216 11.01 -20.37 0.15
N ARG A 217 12.10 -21.06 -0.21
CA ARG A 217 12.00 -22.37 -0.90
C ARG A 217 11.26 -23.41 -0.05
N LYS A 218 11.49 -23.44 1.27
CA LYS A 218 10.78 -24.31 2.22
C LYS A 218 9.30 -23.94 2.31
N ALA A 219 9.01 -22.65 2.48
CA ALA A 219 7.65 -22.12 2.46
C ALA A 219 6.90 -22.48 1.17
N ARG A 220 7.52 -22.27 0.00
CA ARG A 220 6.90 -22.59 -1.30
C ARG A 220 6.60 -24.07 -1.47
N THR A 221 7.47 -24.94 -0.96
CA THR A 221 7.22 -26.40 -0.96
C THR A 221 6.05 -26.77 -0.05
N ALA A 222 5.95 -26.14 1.11
CA ALA A 222 4.83 -26.31 2.03
C ALA A 222 3.52 -25.81 1.40
N GLN A 223 3.51 -24.60 0.84
CA GLN A 223 2.37 -24.03 0.11
C GLN A 223 1.85 -24.96 -0.98
N ARG A 224 2.74 -25.51 -1.83
CA ARG A 224 2.36 -26.48 -2.87
C ARG A 224 1.70 -27.74 -2.31
N THR A 225 2.09 -28.17 -1.11
CA THR A 225 1.46 -29.31 -0.44
C THR A 225 0.03 -29.00 -0.03
N ILE A 226 -0.22 -27.81 0.52
CA ILE A 226 -1.55 -27.32 0.88
C ILE A 226 -2.41 -27.18 -0.38
N GLU A 227 -1.94 -26.43 -1.39
CA GLU A 227 -2.68 -26.18 -2.63
C GLU A 227 -3.06 -27.46 -3.38
N ARG A 228 -2.17 -28.45 -3.40
CA ARG A 228 -2.47 -29.79 -3.94
C ARG A 228 -3.55 -30.49 -3.13
N GLY A 229 -3.53 -30.36 -1.81
CA GLY A 229 -4.58 -30.90 -0.93
C GLY A 229 -5.94 -30.30 -1.28
N LEU A 230 -6.01 -28.96 -1.30
CA LEU A 230 -7.24 -28.22 -1.56
C LEU A 230 -7.82 -28.48 -2.96
N ARG A 231 -6.97 -28.52 -4.00
CA ARG A 231 -7.41 -28.79 -5.38
C ARG A 231 -8.05 -30.17 -5.56
N VAL A 232 -7.65 -31.15 -4.76
CA VAL A 232 -8.21 -32.51 -4.88
C VAL A 232 -9.50 -32.66 -4.06
N ALA A 233 -9.75 -31.75 -3.11
CA ALA A 233 -10.90 -31.78 -2.22
C ALA A 233 -12.12 -30.99 -2.73
N GLY A 234 -11.90 -29.95 -3.54
CA GLY A 234 -12.94 -29.22 -4.29
C GLY A 234 -13.10 -29.75 -5.70
#